data_AF-A0A954DYK4-F1
#
_entry.id   AF-A0A954DYK4-F1
#
_cell.length_a   1.000
_cell.length_b   1.000
_cell.length_c   1.000
_cell.angle_alpha   90.00
_cell.angle_beta   90.00
_cell.angle_gamma   90.00
#
_symmetry.space_group_name_H-M   'P 1'
#
loop_
_entity.id
_entity.type
_entity.pdbx_description
1 polymer ?
#
loop_
_entity_poly.entity_id
_entity_poly.type
_entity_poly.pdbx_seq_one_letter_code
_entity_poly.pdbx_strand_id
1 'polypeptide(L)'
;MRSSALRSALLLVVLFAALFTTATPLTALPQAQEKAGVQVPRTADGRLDVDLGHAIDHSIRWLRAQQLKDGSYGGSVTDTAWVLRAMAESPRHYLRGDGPFVRDALDFLASRQDAKTGAIYDPQTEEAVRVEQSVLALLALELYSDADSRAVYERLAGSFQVLPKTASKPLTREQAEELVLVLWPKHEENGSWPDSGQGSLVATASAVIDFSRALPALKVDGPKVPRTVTKLPEFSAADREQTLDALRRGALYLLAVSENGRWGPPGEPEAGLTAMVLGGLLALPEPRPEHVQWAIDSGLAWLVSLQDEDGSIHDGKMKNYITSAAVLALVRSGREEYQPVIAKARDYLIALQADEGEGYSEGDRYYGGIGYGSAERPDLSNLQFALEALDAAGVESGDAAFQRALKFLERTQNRSESNDTEIKSDEGTIKSGDDGGASYAPGDSKAGFDTLPDGTLVPRSYGSMTYALLKGYLFAGLPKDDPRMQAAWKWVTTNYTLDVNPGFEKADDPDAAYQGLFYYFLTMAKAFDLYGQEVVVDGEGVEHAWRAELCGRLIAMQSKADGSWVNHNSPRWWEGNPTLATAYAMLTLGTATPAEGTR
;
A
#
# COMPACT_ATOMS: atom_id res chain seq x y z
N MET A 1 33.68 -6.10 -50.14
CA MET A 1 34.43 -6.85 -49.09
C MET A 1 34.29 -6.22 -47.70
N ARG A 2 33.08 -5.94 -47.20
CA ARG A 2 32.84 -5.51 -45.80
C ARG A 2 31.72 -6.29 -45.08
N SER A 3 31.10 -7.30 -45.73
CA SER A 3 29.96 -8.05 -45.17
C SER A 3 30.29 -9.48 -44.70
N SER A 4 31.57 -9.90 -44.73
CA SER A 4 31.97 -11.26 -44.34
C SER A 4 32.62 -11.36 -42.95
N ALA A 5 33.01 -10.24 -42.33
CA ALA A 5 33.63 -10.22 -41.01
C ALA A 5 32.58 -10.37 -39.89
N LEU A 6 31.48 -9.62 -39.93
CA LEU A 6 30.39 -9.74 -38.94
C LEU A 6 29.74 -11.13 -38.92
N ARG A 7 29.62 -11.80 -40.08
CA ARG A 7 29.06 -13.16 -40.16
C ARG A 7 29.99 -14.23 -39.58
N SER A 8 31.29 -13.98 -39.52
CA SER A 8 32.28 -14.91 -38.96
C SER A 8 32.50 -14.68 -37.46
N ALA A 9 32.23 -13.47 -36.96
CA ALA A 9 32.24 -13.15 -35.52
C ALA A 9 31.06 -13.77 -34.75
N LEU A 10 29.96 -14.13 -35.42
CA LEU A 10 28.76 -14.67 -34.78
C LEU A 10 28.84 -16.17 -34.38
N LEU A 11 29.87 -16.92 -34.80
CA LEU A 11 30.09 -18.29 -34.33
C LEU A 11 30.70 -18.34 -32.91
N LEU A 12 31.24 -17.21 -32.39
CA LEU A 12 31.78 -17.10 -31.03
C LEU A 12 30.70 -16.85 -29.95
N VAL A 13 29.45 -16.57 -30.35
CA VAL A 13 28.36 -16.18 -29.43
C VAL A 13 27.99 -17.31 -28.46
N VAL A 14 28.15 -18.58 -28.84
CA VAL A 14 27.81 -19.72 -27.96
C VAL A 14 28.79 -19.87 -26.78
N LEU A 15 30.08 -19.52 -26.97
CA LEU A 15 31.07 -19.54 -25.88
C LEU A 15 30.96 -18.31 -24.97
N PHE A 16 30.63 -17.13 -25.52
CA PHE A 16 30.42 -15.91 -24.74
C PHE A 16 29.07 -15.89 -24.00
N ALA A 17 28.01 -16.47 -24.56
CA ALA A 17 26.73 -16.60 -23.87
C ALA A 17 26.88 -17.31 -22.51
N ALA A 18 27.70 -18.36 -22.44
CA ALA A 18 27.97 -19.08 -21.18
C ALA A 18 28.62 -18.19 -20.10
N LEU A 19 29.44 -17.20 -20.48
CA LEU A 19 30.08 -16.26 -19.55
C LEU A 19 29.11 -15.22 -18.97
N PHE A 20 28.03 -14.89 -19.69
CA PHE A 20 27.05 -13.87 -19.27
C PHE A 20 25.74 -14.46 -18.74
N THR A 21 25.47 -15.75 -18.96
CA THR A 21 24.27 -16.44 -18.45
C THR A 21 24.23 -16.57 -16.92
N THR A 22 25.37 -16.53 -16.22
CA THR A 22 25.44 -16.66 -14.75
C THR A 22 26.40 -15.62 -14.16
N ALA A 23 25.97 -14.95 -13.08
CA ALA A 23 26.76 -13.94 -12.35
C ALA A 23 28.06 -14.51 -11.76
N THR A 24 28.00 -15.70 -11.14
CA THR A 24 29.19 -16.49 -10.77
C THR A 24 29.14 -17.91 -11.37
N PRO A 25 30.14 -18.34 -12.18
CA PRO A 25 30.20 -19.70 -12.69
C PRO A 25 30.60 -20.69 -11.58
N LEU A 26 29.77 -21.73 -11.37
CA LEU A 26 29.95 -22.74 -10.30
C LEU A 26 31.31 -23.46 -10.35
N THR A 27 31.94 -23.58 -11.52
CA THR A 27 33.26 -24.19 -11.70
C THR A 27 34.43 -23.29 -11.25
N ALA A 28 34.16 -22.02 -10.93
CA ALA A 28 35.14 -21.04 -10.46
C ALA A 28 35.02 -20.72 -8.96
N LEU A 29 34.08 -21.35 -8.24
CA LEU A 29 34.02 -21.25 -6.79
C LEU A 29 35.26 -21.98 -6.21
N PRO A 30 36.18 -21.28 -5.51
CA PRO A 30 37.24 -21.97 -4.79
C PRO A 30 36.59 -22.91 -3.76
N GLN A 31 37.19 -24.10 -3.52
CA GLN A 31 36.74 -24.98 -2.43
C GLN A 31 36.49 -24.13 -1.17
N ALA A 32 35.23 -24.04 -0.75
CA ALA A 32 34.81 -23.15 0.32
C ALA A 32 35.57 -23.47 1.61
N GLN A 33 36.59 -22.67 1.91
CA GLN A 33 37.17 -22.57 3.24
C GLN A 33 36.74 -21.22 3.79
N GLU A 34 36.02 -21.24 4.92
CA GLU A 34 35.73 -20.04 5.70
C GLU A 34 37.04 -19.27 5.93
N LYS A 35 37.10 -18.02 5.48
CA LYS A 35 38.23 -17.14 5.84
C LYS A 35 38.24 -16.98 7.36
N ALA A 36 39.41 -17.12 7.97
CA ALA A 36 39.59 -16.90 9.40
C ALA A 36 39.05 -15.51 9.79
N GLY A 37 37.95 -15.48 10.56
CA GLY A 37 37.41 -14.28 11.19
C GLY A 37 36.02 -13.81 10.74
N VAL A 38 35.41 -14.37 9.67
CA VAL A 38 34.02 -14.02 9.29
C VAL A 38 33.21 -15.31 9.12
N GLN A 39 32.47 -15.68 10.16
CA GLN A 39 31.57 -16.85 10.12
C GLN A 39 30.20 -16.42 9.61
N VAL A 40 29.69 -17.12 8.59
CA VAL A 40 28.29 -16.98 8.19
C VAL A 40 27.41 -17.63 9.27
N PRO A 41 26.37 -16.96 9.77
CA PRO A 41 25.56 -17.50 10.85
C PRO A 41 24.95 -18.85 10.45
N ARG A 42 24.82 -19.76 11.42
CA ARG A 42 24.22 -21.09 11.24
C ARG A 42 23.19 -21.36 12.32
N THR A 43 22.13 -22.04 11.94
CA THR A 43 21.11 -22.55 12.85
C THR A 43 21.66 -23.72 13.69
N ALA A 44 20.94 -24.09 14.75
CA ALA A 44 21.32 -25.18 15.65
C ALA A 44 21.47 -26.56 14.94
N ASP A 45 20.79 -26.74 13.81
CA ASP A 45 20.88 -27.93 12.95
C ASP A 45 21.93 -27.79 11.82
N GLY A 46 22.76 -26.76 11.85
CA GLY A 46 23.93 -26.59 10.98
C GLY A 46 23.66 -25.94 9.61
N ARG A 47 22.41 -25.57 9.32
CA ARG A 47 22.03 -24.85 8.09
C ARG A 47 22.48 -23.39 8.17
N LEU A 48 22.61 -22.72 7.02
CA LEU A 48 22.88 -21.29 6.99
C LEU A 48 21.69 -20.50 7.55
N ASP A 49 21.99 -19.57 8.44
CA ASP A 49 21.03 -18.66 9.08
C ASP A 49 21.21 -17.25 8.49
N VAL A 50 20.78 -17.09 7.24
CA VAL A 50 20.92 -15.84 6.50
C VAL A 50 19.58 -15.45 5.89
N ASP A 51 19.23 -14.17 6.00
CA ASP A 51 18.05 -13.63 5.36
C ASP A 51 18.40 -13.11 3.96
N LEU A 52 18.41 -14.04 3.00
CA LEU A 52 18.68 -13.70 1.60
C LEU A 52 17.63 -12.77 1.03
N GLY A 53 16.35 -12.89 1.45
CA GLY A 53 15.27 -12.02 0.98
C GLY A 53 15.52 -10.56 1.37
N HIS A 54 15.80 -10.33 2.65
CA HIS A 54 16.17 -9.01 3.14
C HIS A 54 17.43 -8.46 2.47
N ALA A 55 18.46 -9.29 2.29
CA ALA A 55 19.70 -8.86 1.64
C ALA A 55 19.45 -8.43 0.19
N ILE A 56 18.67 -9.19 -0.58
CA ILE A 56 18.28 -8.83 -1.95
C ILE A 56 17.52 -7.50 -1.97
N ASP A 57 16.52 -7.32 -1.11
CA ASP A 57 15.72 -6.09 -1.03
C ASP A 57 16.55 -4.86 -0.64
N HIS A 58 17.51 -5.03 0.26
CA HIS A 58 18.43 -3.96 0.64
C HIS A 58 19.33 -3.57 -0.55
N SER A 59 19.83 -4.56 -1.29
CA SER A 59 20.67 -4.36 -2.47
C SER A 59 19.96 -3.64 -3.61
N ILE A 60 18.71 -4.03 -3.87
CA ILE A 60 17.87 -3.37 -4.88
C ILE A 60 17.61 -1.92 -4.49
N ARG A 61 17.37 -1.60 -3.21
CA ARG A 61 17.22 -0.20 -2.75
C ARG A 61 18.49 0.60 -2.99
N TRP A 62 19.67 0.03 -2.72
CA TRP A 62 20.94 0.68 -3.01
C TRP A 62 21.11 0.93 -4.51
N LEU A 63 20.85 -0.08 -5.37
CA LEU A 63 20.93 0.02 -6.82
C LEU A 63 20.01 1.14 -7.37
N ARG A 64 18.75 1.20 -6.92
CA ARG A 64 17.78 2.23 -7.31
C ARG A 64 18.30 3.64 -7.06
N ALA A 65 19.00 3.86 -5.94
CA ALA A 65 19.57 5.15 -5.58
C ALA A 65 20.74 5.59 -6.48
N GLN A 66 21.29 4.69 -7.31
CA GLN A 66 22.42 4.99 -8.20
C GLN A 66 22.01 5.45 -9.61
N GLN A 67 20.71 5.56 -9.92
CA GLN A 67 20.27 5.92 -11.26
C GLN A 67 20.70 7.35 -11.61
N LEU A 68 21.29 7.52 -12.80
CA LEU A 68 21.67 8.82 -13.33
C LEU A 68 20.46 9.52 -13.96
N LYS A 69 20.59 10.84 -14.18
CA LYS A 69 19.51 11.66 -14.76
C LYS A 69 19.10 11.26 -16.18
N ASP A 70 19.96 10.55 -16.91
CA ASP A 70 19.67 10.04 -18.24
C ASP A 70 19.00 8.65 -18.23
N GLY A 71 18.62 8.18 -17.04
CA GLY A 71 17.96 6.88 -16.83
C GLY A 71 18.93 5.71 -16.69
N SER A 72 20.21 5.89 -17.06
CA SER A 72 21.22 4.83 -16.99
C SER A 72 21.66 4.53 -15.57
N TYR A 73 22.25 3.35 -15.39
CA TYR A 73 23.14 3.08 -14.28
C TYR A 73 24.57 3.14 -14.79
N GLY A 74 25.47 3.80 -14.03
CA GLY A 74 26.89 3.91 -14.38
C GLY A 74 27.21 4.64 -15.69
N GLY A 75 26.21 5.19 -16.39
CA GLY A 75 26.41 5.84 -17.68
C GLY A 75 26.64 4.88 -18.85
N SER A 76 26.47 3.57 -18.65
CA SER A 76 26.85 2.54 -19.62
C SER A 76 25.75 1.51 -19.89
N VAL A 77 25.76 0.92 -21.09
CA VAL A 77 24.87 -0.22 -21.44
C VAL A 77 25.13 -1.41 -20.53
N THR A 78 26.40 -1.66 -20.18
CA THR A 78 26.82 -2.80 -19.36
C THR A 78 26.18 -2.73 -17.97
N ASP A 79 26.38 -1.63 -17.25
CA ASP A 79 25.89 -1.49 -15.88
C ASP A 79 24.37 -1.46 -15.86
N THR A 80 23.76 -0.72 -16.80
CA THR A 80 22.30 -0.63 -16.93
C THR A 80 21.66 -2.00 -17.18
N ALA A 81 22.25 -2.82 -18.06
CA ALA A 81 21.75 -4.17 -18.32
C ALA A 81 21.89 -5.10 -17.10
N TRP A 82 22.99 -5.03 -16.35
CA TRP A 82 23.16 -5.80 -15.12
C TRP A 82 22.14 -5.42 -14.06
N VAL A 83 21.91 -4.12 -13.83
CA VAL A 83 20.93 -3.64 -12.86
C VAL A 83 19.51 -4.04 -13.25
N LEU A 84 19.13 -3.87 -14.52
CA LEU A 84 17.83 -4.30 -15.03
C LEU A 84 17.63 -5.81 -14.89
N ARG A 85 18.67 -6.61 -15.15
CA ARG A 85 18.61 -8.05 -14.96
C ARG A 85 18.44 -8.42 -13.48
N ALA A 86 19.18 -7.78 -12.58
CA ALA A 86 19.06 -7.99 -11.15
C ALA A 86 17.66 -7.65 -10.62
N MET A 87 17.08 -6.55 -11.10
CA MET A 87 15.72 -6.13 -10.77
C MET A 87 14.69 -7.17 -11.23
N ALA A 88 14.74 -7.61 -12.48
CA ALA A 88 13.77 -8.57 -13.01
C ALA A 88 13.92 -10.00 -12.45
N GLU A 89 15.15 -10.45 -12.18
CA GLU A 89 15.42 -11.78 -11.60
C GLU A 89 15.26 -11.82 -10.07
N SER A 90 15.13 -10.66 -9.41
CA SER A 90 14.84 -10.61 -7.96
C SER A 90 13.48 -11.24 -7.62
N PRO A 91 13.24 -11.66 -6.36
CA PRO A 91 11.96 -12.25 -5.95
C PRO A 91 10.74 -11.35 -6.17
N ARG A 92 10.95 -10.03 -6.30
CA ARG A 92 9.89 -9.04 -6.57
C ARG A 92 9.57 -8.89 -8.06
N HIS A 93 10.39 -9.44 -8.95
CA HIS A 93 10.17 -9.45 -10.40
C HIS A 93 9.88 -8.06 -10.98
N TYR A 94 10.78 -7.10 -10.75
CA TYR A 94 10.57 -5.72 -11.16
C TYR A 94 10.32 -5.58 -12.67
N LEU A 95 9.26 -4.88 -13.04
CA LEU A 95 8.78 -4.62 -14.40
C LEU A 95 8.96 -3.15 -14.77
N ARG A 96 8.84 -2.84 -16.07
CA ARG A 96 8.91 -1.45 -16.59
C ARG A 96 7.95 -0.50 -15.86
N GLY A 97 6.81 -1.00 -15.41
CA GLY A 97 5.80 -0.23 -14.67
C GLY A 97 6.16 0.09 -13.22
N ASP A 98 7.18 -0.55 -12.63
CA ASP A 98 7.47 -0.41 -11.19
C ASP A 98 8.24 0.86 -10.84
N GLY A 99 8.55 1.69 -11.84
CA GLY A 99 8.99 3.07 -11.64
C GLY A 99 10.04 3.56 -12.64
N PRO A 100 10.41 4.86 -12.55
CA PRO A 100 11.44 5.48 -13.40
C PRO A 100 12.79 4.74 -13.37
N PHE A 101 13.11 4.10 -12.24
CA PHE A 101 14.34 3.36 -12.05
C PHE A 101 14.46 2.09 -12.91
N VAL A 102 13.35 1.57 -13.44
CA VAL A 102 13.33 0.49 -14.44
C VAL A 102 13.03 1.06 -15.82
N ARG A 103 11.98 1.88 -15.95
CA ARG A 103 11.53 2.45 -17.23
C ARG A 103 12.62 3.27 -17.90
N ASP A 104 13.22 4.22 -17.19
CA ASP A 104 14.18 5.14 -17.81
C ASP A 104 15.51 4.41 -18.13
N ALA A 105 15.81 3.33 -17.41
CA ALA A 105 16.92 2.43 -17.73
C ALA A 105 16.65 1.59 -18.99
N LEU A 106 15.42 1.11 -19.19
CA LEU A 106 14.99 0.44 -20.42
C LEU A 106 15.00 1.42 -21.60
N ASP A 107 14.55 2.65 -21.39
CA ASP A 107 14.60 3.72 -22.39
C ASP A 107 16.03 4.12 -22.75
N PHE A 108 16.93 4.14 -21.76
CA PHE A 108 18.35 4.30 -22.00
C PHE A 108 18.89 3.18 -22.92
N LEU A 109 18.61 1.90 -22.63
CA LEU A 109 19.02 0.80 -23.51
C LEU A 109 18.43 0.95 -24.92
N ALA A 110 17.16 1.34 -25.03
CA ALA A 110 16.50 1.60 -26.31
C ALA A 110 17.20 2.74 -27.09
N SER A 111 17.60 3.81 -26.40
CA SER A 111 18.32 4.95 -26.99
C SER A 111 19.71 4.57 -27.54
N ARG A 112 20.27 3.46 -27.05
CA ARG A 112 21.56 2.89 -27.48
C ARG A 112 21.41 1.86 -28.59
N GLN A 113 20.19 1.61 -29.08
CA GLN A 113 19.93 0.67 -30.17
C GLN A 113 20.28 1.27 -31.55
N ASP A 114 21.21 0.63 -32.25
CA ASP A 114 21.58 0.99 -33.62
C ASP A 114 20.43 0.66 -34.59
N ALA A 115 19.95 1.66 -35.30
CA ALA A 115 18.77 1.55 -36.16
C ALA A 115 18.96 0.61 -37.37
N LYS A 116 20.20 0.29 -37.77
CA LYS A 116 20.47 -0.56 -38.94
C LYS A 116 20.65 -2.03 -38.56
N THR A 117 21.34 -2.25 -37.45
CA THR A 117 21.76 -3.58 -37.02
C THR A 117 20.91 -4.14 -35.89
N GLY A 118 20.20 -3.30 -35.14
CA GLY A 118 19.45 -3.69 -33.94
C GLY A 118 20.30 -3.86 -32.69
N ALA A 119 21.64 -3.82 -32.82
CA ALA A 119 22.59 -3.98 -31.73
C ALA A 119 22.51 -2.82 -30.73
N ILE A 120 22.71 -3.10 -29.44
CA ILE A 120 22.70 -2.10 -28.35
C ILE A 120 24.12 -1.98 -27.80
N TYR A 121 24.69 -0.77 -27.85
CA TYR A 121 26.04 -0.50 -27.38
C TYR A 121 26.28 1.00 -27.15
N ASP A 122 27.26 1.33 -26.32
CA ASP A 122 27.66 2.71 -26.08
C ASP A 122 28.38 3.35 -27.29
N PRO A 123 28.30 4.67 -27.49
CA PRO A 123 29.00 5.34 -28.57
C PRO A 123 30.53 5.13 -28.49
N GLN A 124 31.19 4.99 -29.64
CA GLN A 124 32.66 4.89 -29.76
C GLN A 124 33.31 3.64 -29.15
N THR A 125 32.53 2.60 -28.82
CA THR A 125 33.09 1.34 -28.30
C THR A 125 33.66 0.42 -29.39
N GLU A 126 34.67 -0.38 -29.07
CA GLU A 126 35.28 -1.37 -29.98
C GLU A 126 34.32 -2.53 -30.31
N GLU A 127 34.49 -3.16 -31.48
CA GLU A 127 33.56 -4.18 -32.01
C GLU A 127 33.34 -5.36 -31.05
N ALA A 128 34.39 -5.84 -30.36
CA ALA A 128 34.27 -6.94 -29.40
C ALA A 128 33.37 -6.58 -28.21
N VAL A 129 33.49 -5.36 -27.68
CA VAL A 129 32.73 -4.89 -26.52
C VAL A 129 31.27 -4.60 -26.92
N ARG A 130 31.02 -4.18 -28.17
CA ARG A 130 29.64 -4.01 -28.67
C ARG A 130 28.85 -5.30 -28.63
N VAL A 131 29.49 -6.41 -29.00
CA VAL A 131 28.86 -7.74 -28.96
C VAL A 131 28.49 -8.11 -27.52
N GLU A 132 29.40 -7.90 -26.57
CA GLU A 132 29.14 -8.13 -25.14
C GLU A 132 27.98 -7.28 -24.61
N GLN A 133 27.98 -5.97 -24.87
CA GLN A 133 26.91 -5.07 -24.47
C GLN A 133 25.56 -5.46 -25.08
N SER A 134 25.56 -5.86 -26.35
CA SER A 134 24.34 -6.32 -27.02
C SER A 134 23.83 -7.64 -26.45
N VAL A 135 24.70 -8.56 -26.03
CA VAL A 135 24.30 -9.79 -25.36
C VAL A 135 23.71 -9.51 -23.98
N LEU A 136 24.35 -8.65 -23.18
CA LEU A 136 23.85 -8.27 -21.85
C LEU A 136 22.51 -7.55 -21.93
N ALA A 137 22.37 -6.60 -22.86
CA ALA A 137 21.11 -5.91 -23.10
C ALA A 137 20.02 -6.88 -23.56
N LEU A 138 20.35 -7.87 -24.41
CA LEU A 138 19.40 -8.90 -24.83
C LEU A 138 18.93 -9.74 -23.65
N LEU A 139 19.84 -10.18 -22.78
CA LEU A 139 19.52 -10.95 -21.58
C LEU A 139 18.63 -10.17 -20.61
N ALA A 140 18.90 -8.87 -20.43
CA ALA A 140 18.08 -8.01 -19.59
C ALA A 140 16.68 -7.81 -20.21
N LEU A 141 16.62 -7.39 -21.48
CA LEU A 141 15.37 -7.04 -22.18
C LEU A 141 14.42 -8.23 -22.35
N GLU A 142 14.94 -9.45 -22.46
CA GLU A 142 14.09 -10.65 -22.54
C GLU A 142 13.21 -10.85 -21.31
N LEU A 143 13.63 -10.32 -20.15
CA LEU A 143 12.90 -10.41 -18.89
C LEU A 143 11.75 -9.39 -18.77
N TYR A 144 11.66 -8.44 -19.71
CA TYR A 144 10.65 -7.38 -19.71
C TYR A 144 9.67 -7.58 -20.87
N SER A 145 8.43 -7.95 -20.54
CA SER A 145 7.41 -8.34 -21.52
C SER A 145 6.52 -7.20 -22.03
N ASP A 146 6.74 -5.96 -21.56
CA ASP A 146 5.99 -4.82 -22.03
C ASP A 146 6.27 -4.52 -23.52
N ALA A 147 5.33 -3.86 -24.19
CA ALA A 147 5.37 -3.67 -25.65
C ALA A 147 6.64 -2.93 -26.14
N ASP A 148 7.10 -1.92 -25.38
CA ASP A 148 8.23 -1.09 -25.77
C ASP A 148 9.54 -1.85 -25.63
N SER A 149 9.76 -2.48 -24.47
CA SER A 149 10.92 -3.34 -24.22
C SER A 149 10.93 -4.52 -25.17
N ARG A 150 9.75 -5.08 -25.48
CA ARG A 150 9.61 -6.19 -26.41
C ARG A 150 9.98 -5.78 -27.83
N ALA A 151 9.57 -4.60 -28.30
CA ALA A 151 9.97 -4.10 -29.61
C ALA A 151 11.49 -3.90 -29.72
N VAL A 152 12.13 -3.39 -28.65
CA VAL A 152 13.58 -3.25 -28.58
C VAL A 152 14.25 -4.62 -28.58
N TYR A 153 13.76 -5.56 -27.77
CA TYR A 153 14.23 -6.95 -27.72
C TYR A 153 14.13 -7.61 -29.09
N GLU A 154 13.00 -7.53 -29.79
CA GLU A 154 12.80 -8.21 -31.07
C GLU A 154 13.73 -7.70 -32.16
N ARG A 155 13.97 -6.38 -32.19
CA ARG A 155 14.96 -5.78 -33.10
C ARG A 155 16.38 -6.26 -32.79
N LEU A 156 16.74 -6.36 -31.51
CA LEU A 156 18.05 -6.83 -31.06
C LEU A 156 18.21 -8.34 -31.30
N ALA A 157 17.18 -9.14 -31.01
CA ALA A 157 17.14 -10.58 -31.20
C ALA A 157 17.32 -10.96 -32.68
N GLY A 158 16.75 -10.18 -33.59
CA GLY A 158 16.93 -10.34 -35.03
C GLY A 158 18.39 -10.21 -35.50
N SER A 159 19.27 -9.62 -34.69
CA SER A 159 20.71 -9.50 -34.94
C SER A 159 21.49 -10.79 -34.61
N PHE A 160 20.89 -11.74 -33.89
CA PHE A 160 21.53 -12.98 -33.43
C PHE A 160 21.06 -14.21 -34.22
N GLN A 161 22.00 -15.08 -34.59
CA GLN A 161 21.67 -16.39 -35.20
C GLN A 161 21.23 -17.43 -34.16
N VAL A 162 21.77 -17.32 -32.94
CA VAL A 162 21.46 -18.16 -31.80
C VAL A 162 21.23 -17.24 -30.61
N LEU A 163 20.05 -17.31 -30.01
CA LEU A 163 19.74 -16.53 -28.82
C LEU A 163 20.39 -17.17 -27.59
N PRO A 164 21.06 -16.39 -26.73
CA PRO A 164 21.51 -16.87 -25.44
C PRO A 164 20.29 -17.26 -24.60
N LYS A 165 20.42 -18.29 -23.76
CA LYS A 165 19.33 -18.68 -22.85
C LYS A 165 19.38 -17.82 -21.59
N THR A 166 18.29 -17.17 -21.24
CA THR A 166 18.17 -16.31 -20.05
C THR A 166 17.99 -17.05 -18.74
N ALA A 167 17.28 -18.18 -18.77
CA ALA A 167 16.93 -18.89 -17.55
C ALA A 167 18.18 -19.37 -16.80
N SER A 168 18.52 -18.67 -15.72
CA SER A 168 19.48 -19.14 -14.75
C SER A 168 18.92 -20.43 -14.13
N LYS A 169 19.67 -21.53 -14.26
CA LYS A 169 19.20 -22.82 -13.69
C LYS A 169 19.09 -22.67 -12.17
N PRO A 170 17.99 -23.17 -11.56
CA PRO A 170 17.90 -23.26 -10.11
C PRO A 170 19.11 -24.03 -9.56
N LEU A 171 19.68 -23.52 -8.48
CA LEU A 171 20.82 -24.16 -7.81
C LEU A 171 20.35 -25.39 -7.04
N THR A 172 21.19 -26.41 -6.91
CA THR A 172 20.97 -27.39 -5.82
C THR A 172 21.20 -26.70 -4.49
N ARG A 173 20.69 -27.29 -3.42
CA ARG A 173 20.88 -26.75 -2.07
C ARG A 173 22.37 -26.59 -1.73
N GLU A 174 23.19 -27.58 -2.03
CA GLU A 174 24.63 -27.56 -1.77
C GLU A 174 25.32 -26.42 -2.53
N GLN A 175 24.95 -26.22 -3.80
CA GLN A 175 25.47 -25.13 -4.64
C GLN A 175 25.04 -23.76 -4.10
N ALA A 176 23.82 -23.65 -3.62
CA ALA A 176 23.30 -22.43 -3.02
C ALA A 176 24.00 -22.11 -1.69
N GLU A 177 24.23 -23.11 -0.83
CA GLU A 177 24.97 -22.94 0.43
C GLU A 177 26.42 -22.51 0.18
N GLU A 178 27.10 -23.12 -0.79
CA GLU A 178 28.47 -22.75 -1.19
C GLU A 178 28.55 -21.30 -1.71
N LEU A 179 27.59 -20.92 -2.57
CA LEU A 179 27.51 -19.56 -3.11
C LEU A 179 27.32 -18.52 -2.00
N VAL A 180 26.42 -18.78 -1.05
CA VAL A 180 26.17 -17.89 0.09
C VAL A 180 27.41 -17.79 0.98
N LEU A 181 28.09 -18.90 1.29
CA LEU A 181 29.32 -18.87 2.10
C LEU A 181 30.41 -17.99 1.48
N VAL A 182 30.48 -17.92 0.16
CA VAL A 182 31.48 -17.12 -0.56
C VAL A 182 31.08 -15.64 -0.68
N LEU A 183 29.80 -15.35 -0.92
CA LEU A 183 29.32 -14.00 -1.22
C LEU A 183 28.84 -13.23 0.02
N TRP A 184 28.22 -13.91 0.98
CA TRP A 184 27.64 -13.29 2.17
C TRP A 184 28.67 -12.49 2.98
N PRO A 185 29.91 -12.95 3.23
CA PRO A 185 30.89 -12.16 3.98
C PRO A 185 31.34 -10.85 3.33
N LYS A 186 30.98 -10.63 2.05
CA LYS A 186 31.44 -9.48 1.25
C LYS A 186 30.42 -8.35 1.16
N HIS A 187 29.18 -8.54 1.64
CA HIS A 187 28.16 -7.49 1.57
C HIS A 187 28.53 -6.33 2.51
N GLU A 188 28.27 -5.10 2.07
CA GLU A 188 28.46 -3.89 2.86
C GLU A 188 27.19 -3.50 3.63
N GLU A 189 27.33 -2.75 4.72
CA GLU A 189 26.20 -2.28 5.55
C GLU A 189 25.20 -1.41 4.77
N ASN A 190 25.63 -0.74 3.71
CA ASN A 190 24.79 0.09 2.86
C ASN A 190 23.97 -0.71 1.81
N GLY A 191 24.09 -2.04 1.81
CA GLY A 191 23.44 -2.92 0.83
C GLY A 191 24.19 -3.04 -0.49
N SER A 192 25.44 -2.61 -0.60
CA SER A 192 26.27 -2.75 -1.81
C SER A 192 27.32 -3.85 -1.68
N TRP A 193 27.93 -4.22 -2.80
CA TRP A 193 29.07 -5.14 -2.84
C TRP A 193 30.31 -4.38 -3.32
N PRO A 194 31.48 -4.64 -2.71
CA PRO A 194 32.71 -3.98 -3.08
C PRO A 194 33.09 -4.33 -4.52
N ASP A 195 33.74 -3.38 -5.18
CA ASP A 195 34.20 -3.54 -6.56
C ASP A 195 35.08 -4.80 -6.72
N SER A 196 34.65 -5.70 -7.60
CA SER A 196 35.35 -6.94 -7.95
C SER A 196 36.09 -6.87 -9.30
N GLY A 197 36.34 -5.65 -9.82
CA GLY A 197 37.00 -5.37 -11.09
C GLY A 197 36.07 -4.88 -12.20
N GLN A 198 34.77 -4.76 -11.94
CA GLN A 198 33.73 -4.30 -12.89
C GLN A 198 32.88 -3.15 -12.33
N GLY A 199 33.25 -2.58 -11.18
CA GLY A 199 32.49 -1.57 -10.46
C GLY A 199 31.53 -2.17 -9.42
N SER A 200 31.20 -1.39 -8.38
CA SER A 200 30.28 -1.79 -7.31
C SER A 200 28.84 -2.00 -7.79
N LEU A 201 28.42 -1.30 -8.85
CA LEU A 201 27.11 -1.49 -9.49
C LEU A 201 26.94 -2.92 -10.02
N VAL A 202 27.87 -3.36 -10.86
CA VAL A 202 27.85 -4.71 -11.43
C VAL A 202 28.05 -5.76 -10.35
N ALA A 203 28.95 -5.53 -9.39
CA ALA A 203 29.15 -6.45 -8.27
C ALA A 203 27.86 -6.64 -7.43
N THR A 204 27.14 -5.55 -7.15
CA THR A 204 25.88 -5.59 -6.39
C THR A 204 24.76 -6.25 -7.19
N ALA A 205 24.60 -5.88 -8.47
CA ALA A 205 23.60 -6.49 -9.34
C ALA A 205 23.85 -8.00 -9.54
N SER A 206 25.11 -8.40 -9.71
CA SER A 206 25.55 -9.78 -9.80
C SER A 206 25.22 -10.57 -8.52
N ALA A 207 25.49 -9.99 -7.35
CA ALA A 207 25.15 -10.60 -6.07
C ALA A 207 23.63 -10.79 -5.89
N VAL A 208 22.81 -9.82 -6.32
CA VAL A 208 21.35 -9.96 -6.32
C VAL A 208 20.89 -11.13 -7.19
N ILE A 209 21.43 -11.26 -8.40
CA ILE A 209 21.08 -12.37 -9.31
C ILE A 209 21.47 -13.71 -8.67
N ASP A 210 22.68 -13.80 -8.12
CA ASP A 210 23.17 -15.02 -7.48
C ASP A 210 22.40 -15.41 -6.22
N PHE A 211 22.04 -14.44 -5.37
CA PHE A 211 21.17 -14.70 -4.21
C PHE A 211 19.75 -15.07 -4.62
N SER A 212 19.20 -14.44 -5.66
CA SER A 212 17.86 -14.76 -6.17
C SER A 212 17.80 -16.19 -6.74
N ARG A 213 18.91 -16.68 -7.32
CA ARG A 213 19.06 -18.08 -7.77
C ARG A 213 19.22 -19.07 -6.62
N ALA A 214 19.87 -18.66 -5.53
CA ALA A 214 20.08 -19.48 -4.34
C ALA A 214 18.83 -19.58 -3.47
N LEU A 215 18.03 -18.51 -3.42
CA LEU A 215 16.88 -18.36 -2.53
C LEU A 215 15.90 -19.54 -2.61
N PRO A 216 15.44 -20.04 -3.79
CA PRO A 216 14.50 -21.16 -3.84
C PRO A 216 15.06 -22.47 -3.28
N ALA A 217 16.37 -22.71 -3.40
CA ALA A 217 17.03 -23.93 -2.93
C ALA A 217 17.33 -23.92 -1.42
N LEU A 218 17.41 -22.71 -0.85
CA LEU A 218 17.61 -22.47 0.58
C LEU A 218 16.30 -22.16 1.30
N LYS A 219 15.22 -21.90 0.55
CA LYS A 219 13.85 -21.83 1.05
C LYS A 219 13.48 -23.22 1.54
N VAL A 220 13.28 -23.33 2.84
CA VAL A 220 12.99 -24.62 3.47
C VAL A 220 11.49 -24.88 3.30
N ASP A 221 11.12 -25.68 2.31
CA ASP A 221 9.81 -26.32 2.28
C ASP A 221 9.79 -27.43 3.33
N GLY A 222 9.45 -27.06 4.55
CA GLY A 222 8.91 -27.97 5.55
C GLY A 222 7.41 -27.72 5.70
N PRO A 223 6.67 -28.61 6.39
CA PRO A 223 5.46 -28.11 7.06
C PRO A 223 5.91 -26.86 7.82
N LYS A 224 5.13 -25.76 7.76
CA LYS A 224 5.32 -24.64 8.69
C LYS A 224 5.33 -25.32 10.06
N VAL A 225 6.51 -25.57 10.61
CA VAL A 225 6.65 -25.84 12.04
C VAL A 225 5.95 -24.62 12.59
N PRO A 226 4.82 -24.76 13.29
CA PRO A 226 4.21 -23.61 13.90
C PRO A 226 5.38 -22.97 14.62
N ARG A 227 5.80 -21.76 14.19
CA ARG A 227 6.59 -20.95 15.10
C ARG A 227 5.74 -21.02 16.35
N THR A 228 6.33 -21.45 17.45
CA THR A 228 5.70 -21.18 18.74
C THR A 228 5.61 -19.66 18.71
N VAL A 229 4.45 -19.16 18.28
CA VAL A 229 4.29 -17.75 18.05
C VAL A 229 4.29 -17.24 19.46
N THR A 230 5.38 -16.58 19.82
CA THR A 230 5.40 -15.82 21.03
C THR A 230 4.36 -14.76 20.79
N LYS A 231 3.17 -14.99 21.35
CA LYS A 231 2.06 -14.04 21.34
C LYS A 231 2.67 -12.66 21.58
N LEU A 232 2.47 -11.75 20.62
CA LEU A 232 2.97 -10.39 20.79
C LEU A 232 2.42 -9.84 22.10
N PRO A 233 3.23 -9.04 22.83
CA PRO A 233 2.75 -8.44 24.06
C PRO A 233 1.45 -7.68 23.77
N GLU A 234 0.42 -7.97 24.56
CA GLU A 234 -0.83 -7.24 24.50
C GLU A 234 -0.59 -5.76 24.81
N PHE A 235 -1.46 -4.91 24.31
CA PHE A 235 -1.47 -3.48 24.63
C PHE A 235 -1.34 -3.28 26.15
N SER A 236 -0.24 -2.68 26.59
CA SER A 236 0.15 -2.61 27.99
C SER A 236 -0.31 -1.32 28.66
N ALA A 237 -0.21 -1.26 30.00
CA ALA A 237 -0.43 -0.02 30.73
C ALA A 237 0.57 1.09 30.34
N ALA A 238 1.80 0.72 29.94
CA ALA A 238 2.78 1.68 29.46
C ALA A 238 2.40 2.24 28.07
N ASP A 239 1.89 1.39 27.18
CA ASP A 239 1.39 1.82 25.87
C ASP A 239 0.18 2.75 26.02
N ARG A 240 -0.70 2.47 27.00
CA ARG A 240 -1.80 3.36 27.37
C ARG A 240 -1.27 4.72 27.82
N GLU A 241 -0.32 4.77 28.74
CA GLU A 241 0.20 6.04 29.28
C GLU A 241 0.82 6.90 28.17
N GLN A 242 1.62 6.29 27.29
CA GLN A 242 2.21 6.99 26.14
C GLN A 242 1.14 7.48 25.16
N THR A 243 0.10 6.68 24.92
CA THR A 243 -1.03 7.08 24.08
C THR A 243 -1.79 8.24 24.69
N LEU A 244 -2.04 8.23 26.00
CA LEU A 244 -2.70 9.33 26.71
C LEU A 244 -1.85 10.61 26.69
N ASP A 245 -0.52 10.52 26.82
CA ASP A 245 0.37 11.67 26.64
C ASP A 245 0.27 12.25 25.22
N ALA A 246 0.29 11.38 24.20
CA ALA A 246 0.13 11.80 22.81
C ALA A 246 -1.21 12.51 22.56
N LEU A 247 -2.31 11.95 23.09
CA LEU A 247 -3.64 12.58 23.04
C LEU A 247 -3.64 13.97 23.70
N ARG A 248 -3.02 14.12 24.89
CA ARG A 248 -2.93 15.41 25.58
C ARG A 248 -2.16 16.44 24.77
N ARG A 249 -1.04 16.05 24.16
CA ARG A 249 -0.25 16.95 23.30
C ARG A 249 -1.01 17.35 22.04
N GLY A 250 -1.74 16.41 21.41
CA GLY A 250 -2.64 16.71 20.30
C GLY A 250 -3.75 17.68 20.66
N ALA A 251 -4.36 17.50 21.84
CA ALA A 251 -5.39 18.40 22.33
C ALA A 251 -4.88 19.82 22.58
N LEU A 252 -3.67 19.96 23.14
CA LEU A 252 -3.03 21.26 23.31
C LEU A 252 -2.82 21.98 21.98
N TYR A 253 -2.36 21.26 20.95
CA TYR A 253 -2.27 21.80 19.59
C TYR A 253 -3.62 22.27 19.07
N LEU A 254 -4.65 21.40 19.11
CA LEU A 254 -5.98 21.73 18.61
C LEU A 254 -6.58 22.95 19.32
N LEU A 255 -6.38 23.07 20.63
CA LEU A 255 -6.81 24.23 21.39
C LEU A 255 -6.08 25.51 20.98
N ALA A 256 -4.78 25.43 20.68
CA ALA A 256 -3.99 26.58 20.26
C ALA A 256 -4.44 27.15 18.90
N VAL A 257 -5.04 26.32 18.04
CA VAL A 257 -5.59 26.72 16.73
C VAL A 257 -7.12 26.85 16.73
N SER A 258 -7.74 26.84 17.91
CA SER A 258 -9.19 26.96 18.06
C SER A 258 -9.66 28.41 18.07
N GLU A 259 -10.81 28.68 17.45
CA GLU A 259 -11.55 29.93 17.59
C GLU A 259 -12.87 29.67 18.33
N ASN A 260 -12.89 29.91 19.65
CA ASN A 260 -14.05 29.69 20.52
C ASN A 260 -14.62 28.25 20.47
N GLY A 261 -13.76 27.23 20.41
CA GLY A 261 -14.20 25.83 20.30
C GLY A 261 -14.63 25.44 18.89
N ARG A 262 -14.12 26.13 17.86
CA ARG A 262 -14.39 25.87 16.44
C ARG A 262 -13.07 25.84 15.67
N TRP A 263 -13.07 25.13 14.55
CA TRP A 263 -11.89 24.89 13.73
C TRP A 263 -12.20 25.06 12.25
N GLY A 264 -11.27 25.65 11.52
CA GLY A 264 -11.37 26.01 10.10
C GLY A 264 -10.21 26.91 9.70
N PRO A 265 -10.17 27.44 8.46
CA PRO A 265 -9.31 28.56 8.14
C PRO A 265 -9.53 29.75 9.11
N PRO A 266 -8.52 30.60 9.34
CA PRO A 266 -8.65 31.72 10.27
C PRO A 266 -9.86 32.61 9.95
N GLY A 267 -10.77 32.78 10.91
CA GLY A 267 -12.02 33.53 10.76
C GLY A 267 -13.15 32.82 10.00
N GLU A 268 -12.94 31.60 9.52
CA GLU A 268 -13.90 30.81 8.73
C GLU A 268 -14.05 29.40 9.34
N PRO A 269 -14.78 29.25 10.47
CA PRO A 269 -14.96 27.94 11.09
C PRO A 269 -15.74 26.99 10.15
N GLU A 270 -15.27 25.75 10.06
CA GLU A 270 -15.88 24.70 9.23
C GLU A 270 -16.50 23.60 10.11
N ALA A 271 -17.77 23.29 9.87
CA ALA A 271 -18.54 22.34 10.68
C ALA A 271 -17.96 20.93 10.62
N GLY A 272 -17.56 20.48 9.43
CA GLY A 272 -16.96 19.15 9.24
C GLY A 272 -15.65 18.98 10.00
N LEU A 273 -14.74 19.94 9.88
CA LEU A 273 -13.46 19.91 10.61
C LEU A 273 -13.68 19.99 12.13
N THR A 274 -14.60 20.86 12.55
CA THR A 274 -14.98 21.01 13.96
C THR A 274 -15.54 19.71 14.54
N ALA A 275 -16.43 19.01 13.83
CA ALA A 275 -16.96 17.72 14.28
C ALA A 275 -15.88 16.66 14.47
N MET A 276 -14.93 16.56 13.54
CA MET A 276 -13.80 15.62 13.65
C MET A 276 -12.89 15.96 14.82
N VAL A 277 -12.58 17.26 15.02
CA VAL A 277 -11.79 17.72 16.17
C VAL A 277 -12.50 17.41 17.49
N LEU A 278 -13.79 17.71 17.60
CA LEU A 278 -14.57 17.40 18.80
C LEU A 278 -14.58 15.91 19.11
N GLY A 279 -14.76 15.06 18.09
CA GLY A 279 -14.64 13.61 18.23
C GLY A 279 -13.25 13.18 18.74
N GLY A 280 -12.18 13.83 18.28
CA GLY A 280 -10.82 13.62 18.78
C GLY A 280 -10.62 14.08 20.22
N LEU A 281 -11.07 15.28 20.58
CA LEU A 281 -10.98 15.81 21.95
C LEU A 281 -11.79 14.96 22.95
N LEU A 282 -12.94 14.42 22.53
CA LEU A 282 -13.76 13.49 23.31
C LEU A 282 -13.07 12.13 23.56
N ALA A 283 -11.99 11.82 22.85
CA ALA A 283 -11.15 10.64 23.15
C ALA A 283 -10.29 10.80 24.42
N LEU A 284 -10.11 12.03 24.92
CA LEU A 284 -9.47 12.23 26.21
C LEU A 284 -10.34 11.68 27.34
N PRO A 285 -9.75 10.98 28.33
CA PRO A 285 -10.47 10.49 29.49
C PRO A 285 -10.98 11.65 30.35
N GLU A 286 -12.08 11.40 31.06
CA GLU A 286 -12.61 12.30 32.08
C GLU A 286 -11.92 12.06 33.44
N PRO A 287 -11.79 13.10 34.29
CA PRO A 287 -12.13 14.50 34.03
C PRO A 287 -11.11 15.19 33.11
N ARG A 288 -11.61 15.97 32.14
CA ARG A 288 -10.79 16.78 31.22
C ARG A 288 -10.47 18.14 31.85
N PRO A 289 -9.33 18.78 31.50
CA PRO A 289 -9.06 20.15 31.90
C PRO A 289 -10.20 21.10 31.51
N GLU A 290 -10.52 22.09 32.37
CA GLU A 290 -11.68 22.98 32.18
C GLU A 290 -11.69 23.67 30.81
N HIS A 291 -10.55 24.15 30.33
CA HIS A 291 -10.44 24.81 29.03
C HIS A 291 -10.64 23.84 27.84
N VAL A 292 -10.27 22.56 27.99
CA VAL A 292 -10.58 21.50 27.01
C VAL A 292 -12.08 21.25 27.00
N GLN A 293 -12.67 21.06 28.19
CA GLN A 293 -14.09 20.78 28.31
C GLN A 293 -14.93 21.95 27.79
N TRP A 294 -14.55 23.20 28.07
CA TRP A 294 -15.21 24.38 27.54
C TRP A 294 -15.18 24.42 26.01
N ALA A 295 -14.04 24.10 25.38
CA ALA A 295 -13.94 24.07 23.92
C ALA A 295 -14.84 22.98 23.31
N ILE A 296 -14.91 21.81 23.95
CA ILE A 296 -15.83 20.74 23.58
C ILE A 296 -17.29 21.23 23.65
N ASP A 297 -17.67 21.83 24.77
CA ASP A 297 -19.04 22.28 25.04
C ASP A 297 -19.47 23.37 24.05
N SER A 298 -18.60 24.34 23.81
CA SER A 298 -18.83 25.44 22.86
C SER A 298 -18.98 24.92 21.43
N GLY A 299 -18.10 23.99 21.03
CA GLY A 299 -18.13 23.41 19.68
C GLY A 299 -19.36 22.53 19.45
N LEU A 300 -19.73 21.68 20.39
CA LEU A 300 -20.94 20.83 20.29
C LEU A 300 -22.21 21.69 20.24
N ALA A 301 -22.31 22.73 21.08
CA ALA A 301 -23.43 23.68 21.03
C ALA A 301 -23.51 24.40 19.68
N TRP A 302 -22.36 24.76 19.09
CA TRP A 302 -22.33 25.34 17.75
C TRP A 302 -22.79 24.35 16.67
N LEU A 303 -22.32 23.10 16.68
CA LEU A 303 -22.82 22.08 15.75
C LEU A 303 -24.33 21.89 15.85
N VAL A 304 -24.89 21.81 17.06
CA VAL A 304 -26.35 21.73 17.26
C VAL A 304 -27.08 22.92 16.65
N SER A 305 -26.50 24.13 16.76
CA SER A 305 -27.09 25.35 16.17
C SER A 305 -27.12 25.37 14.64
N LEU A 306 -26.36 24.47 13.98
CA LEU A 306 -26.31 24.32 12.53
C LEU A 306 -27.33 23.31 12.00
N GLN A 307 -28.19 22.74 12.85
CA GLN A 307 -29.24 21.83 12.38
C GLN A 307 -30.29 22.60 11.54
N ASP A 308 -30.51 22.15 10.31
CA ASP A 308 -31.54 22.67 9.41
C ASP A 308 -32.92 22.02 9.68
N GLU A 309 -33.97 22.54 9.03
CA GLU A 309 -35.35 22.04 9.19
C GLU A 309 -35.50 20.56 8.79
N ASP A 310 -34.70 20.10 7.82
CA ASP A 310 -34.67 18.71 7.34
C ASP A 310 -33.91 17.75 8.28
N GLY A 311 -33.31 18.27 9.35
CA GLY A 311 -32.54 17.50 10.34
C GLY A 311 -31.04 17.42 10.07
N SER A 312 -30.57 17.80 8.89
CA SER A 312 -29.15 17.83 8.55
C SER A 312 -28.38 18.85 9.40
N ILE A 313 -27.10 18.58 9.67
CA ILE A 313 -26.22 19.45 10.45
C ILE A 313 -25.04 19.84 9.57
N HIS A 314 -24.98 21.10 9.12
CA HIS A 314 -23.92 21.57 8.22
C HIS A 314 -23.82 23.09 8.12
N ASP A 315 -22.74 23.58 7.52
CA ASP A 315 -22.53 24.98 7.13
C ASP A 315 -22.68 25.22 5.61
N GLY A 316 -23.18 24.22 4.86
CA GLY A 316 -23.67 24.38 3.48
C GLY A 316 -23.02 23.47 2.42
N LYS A 317 -21.95 22.74 2.75
CA LYS A 317 -21.30 21.76 1.83
C LYS A 317 -21.20 20.39 2.47
N MET A 318 -21.05 19.34 1.67
CA MET A 318 -20.81 17.96 2.13
C MET A 318 -21.80 17.51 3.23
N LYS A 319 -23.09 17.84 3.06
CA LYS A 319 -24.12 17.76 4.10
C LYS A 319 -24.14 16.42 4.82
N ASN A 320 -24.06 15.33 4.06
CA ASN A 320 -24.05 13.97 4.61
C ASN A 320 -22.83 13.73 5.52
N TYR A 321 -21.63 13.99 5.00
CA TYR A 321 -20.39 13.76 5.72
C TYR A 321 -20.33 14.56 7.03
N ILE A 322 -20.70 15.85 6.96
CA ILE A 322 -20.72 16.74 8.12
C ILE A 322 -21.78 16.28 9.13
N THR A 323 -22.98 15.93 8.67
CA THR A 323 -24.06 15.44 9.55
C THR A 323 -23.63 14.15 10.26
N SER A 324 -23.04 13.20 9.52
CA SER A 324 -22.54 11.95 10.08
C SER A 324 -21.46 12.20 11.14
N ALA A 325 -20.46 13.04 10.84
CA ALA A 325 -19.40 13.38 11.79
C ALA A 325 -19.96 14.08 13.04
N ALA A 326 -20.94 14.98 12.88
CA ALA A 326 -21.61 15.67 13.97
C ALA A 326 -22.39 14.69 14.86
N VAL A 327 -23.16 13.76 14.28
CA VAL A 327 -23.86 12.71 15.05
C VAL A 327 -22.88 11.91 15.89
N LEU A 328 -21.76 11.46 15.30
CA LEU A 328 -20.74 10.70 16.03
C LEU A 328 -20.14 11.50 17.20
N ALA A 329 -19.86 12.80 17.02
CA ALA A 329 -19.39 13.66 18.09
C ALA A 329 -20.45 13.87 19.19
N LEU A 330 -21.71 14.11 18.82
CA LEU A 330 -22.82 14.31 19.75
C LEU A 330 -23.10 13.04 20.56
N VAL A 331 -23.15 11.87 19.93
CA VAL A 331 -23.32 10.58 20.62
C VAL A 331 -22.16 10.35 21.58
N ARG A 332 -20.92 10.55 21.14
CA ARG A 332 -19.72 10.36 21.98
C ARG A 332 -19.67 11.30 23.18
N SER A 333 -20.34 12.45 23.13
CA SER A 333 -20.45 13.37 24.27
C SER A 333 -21.29 12.80 25.44
N GLY A 334 -22.12 11.79 25.19
CA GLY A 334 -22.97 11.15 26.19
C GLY A 334 -24.11 12.04 26.72
N ARG A 335 -24.39 13.18 26.08
CA ARG A 335 -25.39 14.14 26.58
C ARG A 335 -26.79 13.82 26.10
N GLU A 336 -27.67 13.53 27.05
CA GLU A 336 -29.09 13.23 26.78
C GLU A 336 -29.83 14.39 26.08
N GLU A 337 -29.44 15.63 26.34
CA GLU A 337 -30.05 16.82 25.73
C GLU A 337 -29.88 16.90 24.20
N TYR A 338 -28.90 16.17 23.64
CA TYR A 338 -28.68 16.11 22.19
C TYR A 338 -29.47 14.99 21.51
N GLN A 339 -30.16 14.12 22.25
CA GLN A 339 -30.94 13.02 21.68
C GLN A 339 -31.98 13.48 20.63
N PRO A 340 -32.74 14.58 20.83
CA PRO A 340 -33.68 15.06 19.80
C PRO A 340 -32.97 15.52 18.51
N VAL A 341 -31.78 16.11 18.64
CA VAL A 341 -30.96 16.57 17.51
C VAL A 341 -30.41 15.37 16.74
N ILE A 342 -29.87 14.39 17.46
CA ILE A 342 -29.36 13.12 16.91
C ILE A 342 -30.47 12.38 16.16
N ALA A 343 -31.67 12.27 16.74
CA ALA A 343 -32.79 11.56 16.11
C ALA A 343 -33.19 12.19 14.76
N LYS A 344 -33.26 13.52 14.67
CA LYS A 344 -33.55 14.21 13.41
C LYS A 344 -32.44 14.02 12.37
N ALA A 345 -31.18 14.12 12.80
CA ALA A 345 -30.03 13.91 11.93
C ALA A 345 -29.97 12.46 11.41
N ARG A 346 -30.30 11.47 12.24
CA ARG A 346 -30.47 10.07 11.83
C ARG A 346 -31.54 9.93 10.75
N ASP A 347 -32.72 10.52 10.96
CA ASP A 347 -33.82 10.43 10.00
C ASP A 347 -33.44 11.08 8.65
N TYR A 348 -32.69 12.20 8.68
CA TYR A 348 -32.09 12.80 7.49
C TYR A 348 -31.13 11.84 6.77
N LEU A 349 -30.20 11.20 7.49
CA LEU A 349 -29.24 10.27 6.89
C LEU A 349 -29.91 9.05 6.24
N ILE A 350 -30.99 8.53 6.84
CA ILE A 350 -31.81 7.46 6.24
C ILE A 350 -32.45 7.93 4.94
N ALA A 351 -32.99 9.16 4.93
CA ALA A 351 -33.66 9.73 3.77
C ALA A 351 -32.70 10.03 2.59
N LEU A 352 -31.38 10.12 2.82
CA LEU A 352 -30.40 10.32 1.76
C LEU A 352 -30.06 9.06 0.96
N GLN A 353 -30.48 7.88 1.43
CA GLN A 353 -30.09 6.63 0.81
C GLN A 353 -30.67 6.53 -0.61
N ALA A 354 -29.84 6.10 -1.57
CA ALA A 354 -30.28 5.86 -2.93
C ALA A 354 -31.23 4.64 -2.96
N ASP A 355 -32.53 4.90 -2.87
CA ASP A 355 -33.59 3.89 -2.85
C ASP A 355 -34.77 4.30 -3.73
N GLU A 356 -35.89 3.57 -3.63
CA GLU A 356 -37.09 3.81 -4.42
C GLU A 356 -37.71 5.19 -4.17
N GLY A 357 -37.53 5.77 -2.98
CA GLY A 357 -37.97 7.12 -2.64
C GLY A 357 -37.23 8.19 -3.44
N GLU A 358 -35.94 7.95 -3.72
CA GLU A 358 -35.08 8.81 -4.53
C GLU A 358 -35.09 8.43 -6.02
N GLY A 359 -35.92 7.47 -6.42
CA GLY A 359 -36.10 7.03 -7.81
C GLY A 359 -35.09 6.00 -8.30
N TYR A 360 -34.33 5.37 -7.40
CA TYR A 360 -33.44 4.26 -7.71
C TYR A 360 -34.17 2.93 -7.54
N SER A 361 -34.01 2.04 -8.51
CA SER A 361 -34.39 0.64 -8.40
C SER A 361 -33.24 -0.20 -7.83
N GLU A 362 -33.53 -1.37 -7.27
CA GLU A 362 -32.51 -2.32 -6.80
C GLU A 362 -31.45 -2.66 -7.88
N GLY A 363 -31.85 -2.61 -9.16
CA GLY A 363 -30.97 -2.83 -10.31
C GLY A 363 -30.01 -1.68 -10.61
N ASP A 364 -30.25 -0.48 -10.08
CA ASP A 364 -29.36 0.66 -10.28
C ASP A 364 -28.06 0.48 -9.50
N ARG A 365 -26.92 0.67 -10.15
CA ARG A 365 -25.60 0.43 -9.54
C ARG A 365 -25.37 1.14 -8.21
N TYR A 366 -26.06 2.26 -7.97
CA TYR A 366 -25.90 3.06 -6.75
C TYR A 366 -26.93 2.74 -5.66
N TYR A 367 -27.88 1.83 -5.90
CA TYR A 367 -28.88 1.45 -4.92
C TYR A 367 -28.26 1.06 -3.58
N GLY A 368 -28.82 1.61 -2.50
CA GLY A 368 -28.37 1.42 -1.12
C GLY A 368 -27.19 2.31 -0.68
N GLY A 369 -26.56 3.03 -1.60
CA GLY A 369 -25.44 3.92 -1.28
C GLY A 369 -25.88 5.28 -0.72
N ILE A 370 -24.95 5.99 -0.08
CA ILE A 370 -25.12 7.37 0.36
C ILE A 370 -23.93 8.21 -0.16
N GLY A 371 -24.21 9.38 -0.74
CA GLY A 371 -23.22 10.35 -1.25
C GLY A 371 -23.14 11.61 -0.39
N TYR A 372 -22.73 12.75 -0.96
CA TYR A 372 -22.55 14.01 -0.21
C TYR A 372 -23.85 14.80 0.09
N GLY A 373 -25.02 14.33 -0.34
CA GLY A 373 -26.33 14.95 -0.05
C GLY A 373 -26.83 15.96 -1.11
N SER A 374 -26.23 15.96 -2.30
CA SER A 374 -26.76 16.54 -3.55
C SER A 374 -26.91 15.40 -4.57
N ALA A 375 -27.34 15.65 -5.83
CA ALA A 375 -27.47 14.64 -6.91
C ALA A 375 -26.13 13.95 -7.34
N GLU A 376 -25.15 13.93 -6.44
CA GLU A 376 -23.85 13.30 -6.53
C GLU A 376 -23.90 11.78 -6.32
N ARG A 377 -22.89 11.11 -6.85
CA ARG A 377 -22.79 9.64 -6.90
C ARG A 377 -22.43 9.09 -5.52
N PRO A 378 -23.19 8.13 -4.96
CA PRO A 378 -22.82 7.46 -3.74
C PRO A 378 -21.42 6.82 -3.77
N ASP A 379 -20.76 6.79 -2.62
CA ASP A 379 -19.43 6.23 -2.44
C ASP A 379 -19.27 5.60 -1.06
N LEU A 380 -18.25 4.74 -0.94
CA LEU A 380 -18.04 3.94 0.24
C LEU A 380 -17.49 4.77 1.42
N SER A 381 -16.81 5.88 1.16
CA SER A 381 -16.34 6.81 2.21
C SER A 381 -17.51 7.47 2.91
N ASN A 382 -18.48 8.00 2.15
CA ASN A 382 -19.68 8.61 2.71
C ASN A 382 -20.60 7.57 3.36
N LEU A 383 -20.80 6.42 2.70
CA LEU A 383 -21.63 5.36 3.24
C LEU A 383 -21.10 4.86 4.59
N GLN A 384 -19.80 4.60 4.75
CA GLN A 384 -19.28 4.07 6.02
C GLN A 384 -19.49 5.01 7.21
N PHE A 385 -19.43 6.33 6.99
CA PHE A 385 -19.68 7.33 8.04
C PHE A 385 -21.17 7.41 8.38
N ALA A 386 -22.03 7.36 7.37
CA ALA A 386 -23.47 7.34 7.58
C ALA A 386 -23.91 6.08 8.35
N LEU A 387 -23.45 4.89 7.93
CA LEU A 387 -23.77 3.63 8.64
C LEU A 387 -23.29 3.64 10.09
N GLU A 388 -22.08 4.15 10.35
CA GLU A 388 -21.56 4.31 11.70
C GLU A 388 -22.40 5.30 12.52
N ALA A 389 -22.83 6.41 11.93
CA ALA A 389 -23.70 7.39 12.59
C ALA A 389 -25.09 6.82 12.89
N LEU A 390 -25.65 5.99 12.00
CA LEU A 390 -26.93 5.32 12.21
C LEU A 390 -26.85 4.32 13.37
N ASP A 391 -25.82 3.48 13.40
CA ASP A 391 -25.55 2.54 14.50
C ASP A 391 -25.38 3.29 15.83
N ALA A 392 -24.55 4.35 15.85
CA ALA A 392 -24.36 5.19 17.02
C ALA A 392 -25.65 5.90 17.48
N ALA A 393 -26.56 6.22 16.56
CA ALA A 393 -27.88 6.78 16.84
C ALA A 393 -28.93 5.72 17.22
N GLY A 394 -28.54 4.45 17.36
CA GLY A 394 -29.37 3.35 17.84
C GLY A 394 -30.23 2.66 16.78
N VAL A 395 -29.87 2.77 15.49
CA VAL A 395 -30.51 1.97 14.43
C VAL A 395 -29.99 0.54 14.52
N GLU A 396 -30.89 -0.44 14.56
CA GLU A 396 -30.51 -1.85 14.63
C GLU A 396 -30.03 -2.37 13.27
N SER A 397 -29.05 -3.29 13.25
CA SER A 397 -28.48 -3.88 12.02
C SER A 397 -29.50 -4.55 11.08
N GLY A 398 -30.66 -4.96 11.60
CA GLY A 398 -31.77 -5.52 10.82
C GLY A 398 -32.64 -4.47 10.11
N ASP A 399 -32.40 -3.18 10.34
CA ASP A 399 -33.14 -2.08 9.72
C ASP A 399 -32.95 -2.06 8.19
N ALA A 400 -33.99 -1.63 7.48
CA ALA A 400 -33.99 -1.54 6.02
C ALA A 400 -32.83 -0.68 5.47
N ALA A 401 -32.40 0.35 6.21
CA ALA A 401 -31.26 1.19 5.81
C ALA A 401 -29.96 0.37 5.67
N PHE A 402 -29.65 -0.47 6.65
CA PHE A 402 -28.47 -1.34 6.59
C PHE A 402 -28.63 -2.44 5.53
N GLN A 403 -29.82 -3.02 5.41
CA GLN A 403 -30.08 -4.09 4.44
C GLN A 403 -29.97 -3.59 2.99
N ARG A 404 -30.43 -2.36 2.69
CA ARG A 404 -30.20 -1.73 1.39
C ARG A 404 -28.73 -1.47 1.12
N ALA A 405 -27.99 -1.01 2.13
CA ALA A 405 -26.56 -0.74 2.01
C ALA A 405 -25.76 -1.98 1.58
N LEU A 406 -26.19 -3.20 1.93
CA LEU A 406 -25.55 -4.44 1.48
C LEU A 406 -25.37 -4.51 -0.03
N LYS A 407 -26.38 -4.09 -0.80
CA LYS A 407 -26.31 -4.16 -2.25
C LYS A 407 -25.25 -3.22 -2.81
N PHE A 408 -25.12 -2.03 -2.22
CA PHE A 408 -24.05 -1.10 -2.56
C PHE A 408 -22.67 -1.67 -2.19
N LEU A 409 -22.54 -2.23 -0.98
CA LEU A 409 -21.30 -2.83 -0.49
C LEU A 409 -20.83 -3.97 -1.42
N GLU A 410 -21.72 -4.87 -1.81
CA GLU A 410 -21.46 -5.91 -2.81
C GLU A 410 -20.92 -5.34 -4.13
N ARG A 411 -21.52 -4.25 -4.62
CA ARG A 411 -21.13 -3.60 -5.87
C ARG A 411 -19.81 -2.83 -5.79
N THR A 412 -19.33 -2.53 -4.58
CA THR A 412 -17.98 -1.97 -4.35
C THR A 412 -16.92 -3.05 -4.11
N GLN A 413 -17.30 -4.26 -3.73
CA GLN A 413 -16.37 -5.35 -3.49
C GLN A 413 -15.91 -6.00 -4.81
N ASN A 414 -14.61 -6.23 -4.95
CA ASN A 414 -14.04 -7.08 -5.99
C ASN A 414 -14.26 -8.55 -5.63
N ARG A 415 -15.49 -9.01 -5.86
CA ARG A 415 -15.92 -10.41 -5.76
C ARG A 415 -17.03 -10.65 -6.77
N SER A 416 -16.68 -11.20 -7.94
CA SER A 416 -17.60 -11.41 -9.06
C SER A 416 -18.81 -12.29 -8.74
N GLU A 417 -18.69 -13.17 -7.75
CA GLU A 417 -19.79 -14.01 -7.26
C GLU A 417 -20.94 -13.21 -6.60
N SER A 418 -20.68 -11.99 -6.12
CA SER A 418 -21.69 -11.10 -5.49
C SER A 418 -21.80 -9.73 -6.14
N ASN A 419 -20.83 -9.33 -6.96
CA ASN A 419 -20.84 -8.04 -7.63
C ASN A 419 -21.36 -8.19 -9.07
N ASP A 420 -22.53 -7.61 -9.32
CA ASP A 420 -23.22 -7.62 -10.63
C ASP A 420 -22.90 -6.39 -11.49
N THR A 421 -21.91 -5.57 -11.10
CA THR A 421 -21.58 -4.33 -11.80
C THR A 421 -20.91 -4.60 -13.15
N GLU A 422 -21.54 -4.13 -14.23
CA GLU A 422 -20.97 -4.04 -15.56
C GLU A 422 -21.21 -2.64 -16.13
N ILE A 423 -20.13 -1.87 -16.37
CA ILE A 423 -20.22 -0.50 -16.89
C ILE A 423 -19.45 -0.41 -18.20
N LYS A 424 -20.13 0.00 -19.27
CA LYS A 424 -19.48 0.24 -20.56
C LYS A 424 -18.89 1.65 -20.59
N SER A 425 -17.61 1.77 -20.88
CA SER A 425 -16.92 3.03 -21.13
C SER A 425 -16.24 2.99 -22.51
N ASP A 426 -15.69 4.12 -22.95
CA ASP A 426 -14.92 4.20 -24.20
C ASP A 426 -13.59 3.44 -24.12
N GLU A 427 -13.10 3.17 -22.91
CA GLU A 427 -11.82 2.51 -22.63
C GLU A 427 -11.96 0.99 -22.47
N GLY A 428 -13.18 0.50 -22.26
CA GLY A 428 -13.45 -0.92 -22.05
C GLY A 428 -14.73 -1.17 -21.28
N THR A 429 -14.92 -2.42 -20.86
CA THR A 429 -16.01 -2.77 -19.93
C THR A 429 -15.45 -2.86 -18.53
N ILE A 430 -15.95 -2.07 -17.60
CA ILE A 430 -15.57 -2.11 -16.19
C ILE A 430 -16.37 -3.22 -15.50
N LYS A 431 -15.69 -4.15 -14.84
CA LYS A 431 -16.27 -5.27 -14.08
C LYS A 431 -15.52 -5.46 -12.77
N SER A 432 -16.15 -6.13 -11.80
CA SER A 432 -15.49 -6.52 -10.56
C SER A 432 -14.36 -7.52 -10.79
N GLY A 433 -13.30 -7.41 -9.99
CA GLY A 433 -12.30 -8.46 -9.83
C GLY A 433 -12.73 -9.51 -8.79
N ASP A 434 -11.76 -10.29 -8.30
CA ASP A 434 -11.95 -11.37 -7.31
C ASP A 434 -10.89 -11.35 -6.18
N ASP A 435 -10.23 -10.22 -5.96
CA ASP A 435 -9.23 -10.10 -4.89
C ASP A 435 -9.85 -9.99 -3.48
N GLY A 436 -11.16 -9.76 -3.39
CA GLY A 436 -11.92 -9.63 -2.15
C GLY A 436 -11.95 -8.23 -1.55
N GLY A 437 -11.12 -7.31 -2.05
CA GLY A 437 -11.03 -5.94 -1.57
C GLY A 437 -12.14 -5.04 -2.12
N ALA A 438 -12.04 -3.73 -1.87
CA ALA A 438 -13.07 -2.77 -2.31
C ALA A 438 -12.51 -1.56 -3.06
N SER A 439 -13.30 -1.06 -4.02
CA SER A 439 -13.11 0.21 -4.69
C SER A 439 -13.88 1.36 -4.00
N TYR A 440 -13.72 2.59 -4.49
CA TYR A 440 -14.35 3.78 -3.90
C TYR A 440 -15.87 3.81 -4.09
N ALA A 441 -16.34 3.46 -5.28
CA ALA A 441 -17.74 3.31 -5.63
C ALA A 441 -17.88 2.20 -6.68
N PRO A 442 -19.10 1.74 -7.02
CA PRO A 442 -19.31 0.72 -8.05
C PRO A 442 -18.65 1.08 -9.39
N GLY A 443 -17.55 0.38 -9.70
CA GLY A 443 -16.74 0.61 -10.90
C GLY A 443 -15.85 1.87 -10.89
N ASP A 444 -15.65 2.53 -9.75
CA ASP A 444 -14.75 3.69 -9.60
C ASP A 444 -13.74 3.40 -8.48
N SER A 445 -12.45 3.44 -8.81
CA SER A 445 -11.37 3.34 -7.84
C SER A 445 -10.39 4.50 -7.98
N LYS A 446 -10.03 5.10 -6.84
CA LYS A 446 -8.98 6.13 -6.78
C LYS A 446 -7.58 5.54 -6.91
N ALA A 447 -7.43 4.22 -6.74
CA ALA A 447 -6.20 3.48 -7.00
C ALA A 447 -5.99 3.11 -8.49
N GLY A 448 -6.97 3.44 -9.35
CA GLY A 448 -6.93 3.14 -10.78
C GLY A 448 -7.52 1.78 -11.14
N PHE A 449 -7.17 1.28 -12.32
CA PHE A 449 -7.74 0.06 -12.90
C PHE A 449 -6.65 -0.91 -13.35
N ASP A 450 -6.91 -2.20 -13.21
CA ASP A 450 -6.16 -3.25 -13.90
C ASP A 450 -6.88 -3.62 -15.20
N THR A 451 -6.15 -3.66 -16.32
CA THR A 451 -6.69 -4.06 -17.62
C THR A 451 -6.42 -5.54 -17.84
N LEU A 452 -7.47 -6.34 -17.98
CA LEU A 452 -7.39 -7.76 -18.32
C LEU A 452 -7.04 -7.96 -19.80
N PRO A 453 -6.53 -9.13 -20.21
CA PRO A 453 -6.15 -9.39 -21.61
C PRO A 453 -7.26 -9.19 -22.65
N ASP A 454 -8.53 -9.30 -22.24
CA ASP A 454 -9.70 -9.07 -23.09
C ASP A 454 -10.14 -7.59 -23.15
N GLY A 455 -9.41 -6.69 -22.49
CA GLY A 455 -9.74 -5.25 -22.41
C GLY A 455 -10.73 -4.90 -21.29
N THR A 456 -11.16 -5.86 -20.47
CA THR A 456 -11.97 -5.57 -19.28
C THR A 456 -11.15 -4.76 -18.26
N LEU A 457 -11.75 -3.72 -17.70
CA LEU A 457 -11.15 -2.88 -16.67
C LEU A 457 -11.66 -3.33 -15.30
N VAL A 458 -10.74 -3.68 -14.39
CA VAL A 458 -11.06 -4.05 -13.01
C VAL A 458 -10.65 -2.89 -12.10
N PRO A 459 -11.58 -2.27 -11.34
CA PRO A 459 -11.22 -1.19 -10.42
C PRO A 459 -10.34 -1.77 -9.31
N ARG A 460 -9.16 -1.20 -9.06
CA ARG A 460 -8.24 -1.74 -8.05
C ARG A 460 -8.80 -1.58 -6.65
N SER A 461 -8.68 -2.62 -5.83
CA SER A 461 -8.98 -2.55 -4.40
C SER A 461 -7.90 -1.74 -3.68
N TYR A 462 -8.26 -1.02 -2.62
CA TYR A 462 -7.28 -0.34 -1.77
C TYR A 462 -7.70 -0.29 -0.30
N GLY A 463 -6.72 0.01 0.56
CA GLY A 463 -6.79 -0.22 2.00
C GLY A 463 -7.95 0.48 2.67
N SER A 464 -8.04 1.80 2.53
CA SER A 464 -9.07 2.57 3.25
C SER A 464 -10.49 2.18 2.84
N MET A 465 -10.73 1.81 1.59
CA MET A 465 -12.05 1.34 1.14
C MET A 465 -12.32 -0.10 1.53
N THR A 466 -11.31 -0.96 1.57
CA THR A 466 -11.53 -2.34 2.00
C THR A 466 -11.84 -2.41 3.50
N TYR A 467 -11.22 -1.58 4.34
CA TYR A 467 -11.64 -1.43 5.74
C TYR A 467 -13.03 -0.81 5.88
N ALA A 468 -13.40 0.16 5.02
CA ALA A 468 -14.74 0.72 4.98
C ALA A 468 -15.80 -0.34 4.60
N LEU A 469 -15.50 -1.21 3.64
CA LEU A 469 -16.33 -2.36 3.25
C LEU A 469 -16.52 -3.31 4.44
N LEU A 470 -15.43 -3.67 5.12
CA LEU A 470 -15.46 -4.55 6.29
C LEU A 470 -16.38 -3.98 7.38
N LYS A 471 -16.25 -2.68 7.69
CA LYS A 471 -17.17 -1.97 8.61
C LYS A 471 -18.62 -2.02 8.13
N GLY A 472 -18.85 -1.71 6.86
CA GLY A 472 -20.19 -1.70 6.29
C GLY A 472 -20.89 -3.06 6.42
N TYR A 473 -20.17 -4.14 6.15
CA TYR A 473 -20.70 -5.50 6.34
C TYR A 473 -21.01 -5.83 7.79
N LEU A 474 -20.18 -5.39 8.75
CA LEU A 474 -20.45 -5.57 10.18
C LEU A 474 -21.71 -4.81 10.61
N PHE A 475 -21.86 -3.54 10.21
CA PHE A 475 -23.07 -2.76 10.50
C PHE A 475 -24.32 -3.37 9.88
N ALA A 476 -24.19 -3.97 8.70
CA ALA A 476 -25.28 -4.67 8.04
C ALA A 476 -25.51 -6.12 8.52
N GLY A 477 -24.82 -6.53 9.59
CA GLY A 477 -25.08 -7.77 10.31
C GLY A 477 -24.54 -9.03 9.64
N LEU A 478 -23.57 -8.92 8.72
CA LEU A 478 -22.96 -10.11 8.12
C LEU A 478 -22.14 -10.88 9.17
N PRO A 479 -22.32 -12.21 9.27
CA PRO A 479 -21.51 -13.00 10.15
C PRO A 479 -20.07 -13.12 9.61
N LYS A 480 -19.11 -13.38 10.51
CA LYS A 480 -17.69 -13.46 10.16
C LYS A 480 -17.38 -14.53 9.12
N ASP A 481 -18.15 -15.62 9.08
CA ASP A 481 -17.99 -16.73 8.15
C ASP A 481 -18.70 -16.53 6.80
N ASP A 482 -19.38 -15.40 6.58
CA ASP A 482 -19.93 -15.05 5.27
C ASP A 482 -18.79 -14.97 4.23
N PRO A 483 -18.93 -15.57 3.03
CA PRO A 483 -17.89 -15.54 2.01
C PRO A 483 -17.43 -14.13 1.60
N ARG A 484 -18.33 -13.14 1.60
CA ARG A 484 -18.01 -11.73 1.30
C ARG A 484 -17.14 -11.13 2.41
N MET A 485 -17.49 -11.42 3.66
CA MET A 485 -16.74 -11.00 4.85
C MET A 485 -15.35 -11.65 4.88
N GLN A 486 -15.24 -12.96 4.61
CA GLN A 486 -13.98 -13.68 4.56
C GLN A 486 -13.05 -13.16 3.45
N ALA A 487 -13.61 -12.79 2.29
CA ALA A 487 -12.84 -12.22 1.19
C ALA A 487 -12.26 -10.85 1.57
N ALA A 488 -13.08 -9.97 2.16
CA ALA A 488 -12.62 -8.67 2.65
C ALA A 488 -11.58 -8.82 3.77
N TRP A 489 -11.82 -9.72 4.73
CA TRP A 489 -10.90 -10.02 5.82
C TRP A 489 -9.54 -10.49 5.28
N LYS A 490 -9.55 -11.45 4.36
CA LYS A 490 -8.33 -11.94 3.71
C LYS A 490 -7.56 -10.82 3.02
N TRP A 491 -8.25 -9.93 2.30
CA TRP A 491 -7.60 -8.80 1.63
C TRP A 491 -6.91 -7.89 2.64
N VAL A 492 -7.59 -7.48 3.72
CA VAL A 492 -7.00 -6.55 4.71
C VAL A 492 -5.85 -7.18 5.49
N THR A 493 -5.89 -8.49 5.76
CA THR A 493 -4.79 -9.17 6.44
C THR A 493 -3.60 -9.42 5.52
N THR A 494 -3.83 -9.78 4.25
CA THR A 494 -2.75 -9.94 3.25
C THR A 494 -2.04 -8.62 2.97
N ASN A 495 -2.77 -7.50 3.02
CA ASN A 495 -2.24 -6.16 2.77
C ASN A 495 -2.04 -5.35 4.07
N TYR A 496 -1.84 -6.00 5.22
CA TYR A 496 -1.63 -5.31 6.49
C TYR A 496 -0.34 -4.47 6.43
N THR A 497 -0.46 -3.17 6.67
CA THR A 497 0.69 -2.27 6.75
C THR A 497 0.33 -1.01 7.54
N LEU A 498 1.34 -0.37 8.13
CA LEU A 498 1.23 0.92 8.80
C LEU A 498 2.09 2.00 8.14
N ASP A 499 2.56 1.75 6.93
CA ASP A 499 3.47 2.65 6.20
C ASP A 499 2.76 3.41 5.07
N VAL A 500 1.80 2.76 4.42
CA VAL A 500 1.09 3.26 3.23
C VAL A 500 -0.39 2.88 3.28
N ASN A 501 -1.21 3.53 2.48
CA ASN A 501 -2.53 3.04 2.10
C ASN A 501 -2.35 2.04 0.93
N PRO A 502 -2.44 0.72 1.16
CA PRO A 502 -2.11 -0.28 0.15
C PRO A 502 -3.11 -0.26 -1.02
N GLY A 503 -2.66 -0.67 -2.21
CA GLY A 503 -3.46 -0.74 -3.45
C GLY A 503 -3.10 0.32 -4.50
N PHE A 504 -2.30 1.32 -4.14
CA PHE A 504 -1.86 2.41 -5.04
C PHE A 504 -0.49 2.16 -5.70
N GLU A 505 0.09 0.97 -5.54
CA GLU A 505 1.46 0.66 -5.98
C GLU A 505 1.64 0.78 -7.50
N LYS A 506 0.55 0.57 -8.25
CA LYS A 506 0.49 0.69 -9.71
C LYS A 506 0.00 2.07 -10.19
N ALA A 507 -0.06 3.07 -9.33
CA ALA A 507 -0.39 4.43 -9.74
C ALA A 507 0.84 5.11 -10.36
N ASP A 508 0.62 5.97 -11.37
CA ASP A 508 1.71 6.74 -12.00
C ASP A 508 2.35 7.75 -11.04
N ASP A 509 1.57 8.20 -10.04
CA ASP A 509 2.01 9.11 -8.99
C ASP A 509 2.74 8.34 -7.88
N PRO A 510 4.06 8.54 -7.68
CA PRO A 510 4.84 7.82 -6.67
C PRO A 510 4.40 8.14 -5.23
N ASP A 511 3.70 9.25 -5.01
CA ASP A 511 3.19 9.64 -3.69
C ASP A 511 1.79 9.05 -3.42
N ALA A 512 1.19 8.35 -4.39
CA ALA A 512 -0.18 7.84 -4.29
C ALA A 512 -0.41 6.92 -3.10
N ALA A 513 0.56 6.04 -2.80
CA ALA A 513 0.48 5.12 -1.67
C ALA A 513 0.48 5.85 -0.30
N TYR A 514 0.91 7.10 -0.24
CA TYR A 514 0.87 7.90 0.99
C TYR A 514 -0.39 8.76 1.11
N GLN A 515 -1.27 8.77 0.11
CA GLN A 515 -2.50 9.56 0.13
C GLN A 515 -3.51 8.97 1.13
N GLY A 516 -4.08 9.82 1.99
CA GLY A 516 -5.14 9.40 2.92
C GLY A 516 -4.68 8.45 4.02
N LEU A 517 -3.42 8.55 4.44
CA LEU A 517 -2.79 7.65 5.40
C LEU A 517 -3.43 7.74 6.80
N PHE A 518 -3.72 8.94 7.29
CA PHE A 518 -4.40 9.11 8.59
C PHE A 518 -5.86 8.66 8.54
N TYR A 519 -6.54 8.93 7.42
CA TYR A 519 -7.89 8.42 7.16
C TYR A 519 -7.91 6.88 7.06
N TYR A 520 -6.90 6.29 6.41
CA TYR A 520 -6.68 4.85 6.37
C TYR A 520 -6.52 4.28 7.78
N PHE A 521 -5.65 4.86 8.61
CA PHE A 521 -5.46 4.45 10.01
C PHE A 521 -6.75 4.54 10.83
N LEU A 522 -7.52 5.62 10.68
CA LEU A 522 -8.80 5.77 11.36
C LEU A 522 -9.78 4.67 10.94
N THR A 523 -9.89 4.42 9.64
CA THR A 523 -10.83 3.44 9.10
C THR A 523 -10.41 2.03 9.51
N MET A 524 -9.12 1.70 9.45
CA MET A 524 -8.54 0.45 9.93
C MET A 524 -8.84 0.22 11.42
N ALA A 525 -8.54 1.20 12.28
CA ALA A 525 -8.74 1.07 13.72
C ALA A 525 -10.21 0.80 14.06
N LYS A 526 -11.14 1.55 13.46
CA LYS A 526 -12.57 1.34 13.65
C LYS A 526 -13.04 -0.01 13.12
N ALA A 527 -12.51 -0.45 11.98
CA ALA A 527 -12.86 -1.74 11.40
C ALA A 527 -12.42 -2.90 12.29
N PHE A 528 -11.17 -2.88 12.77
CA PHE A 528 -10.67 -3.93 13.66
C PHE A 528 -11.28 -3.91 15.05
N ASP A 529 -11.54 -2.73 15.60
CA ASP A 529 -12.25 -2.59 16.87
C ASP A 529 -13.67 -3.17 16.78
N LEU A 530 -14.43 -2.80 15.74
CA LEU A 530 -15.77 -3.34 15.48
C LEU A 530 -15.75 -4.85 15.17
N TYR A 531 -14.75 -5.32 14.45
CA TYR A 531 -14.57 -6.75 14.17
C TYR A 531 -14.19 -7.52 15.44
N GLY A 532 -13.62 -6.88 16.47
CA GLY A 532 -13.27 -7.49 17.75
C GLY A 532 -12.11 -8.50 17.67
N GLN A 533 -11.13 -8.24 16.78
CA GLN A 533 -9.92 -9.06 16.67
C GLN A 533 -8.74 -8.33 17.28
N GLU A 534 -8.06 -8.91 18.28
CA GLU A 534 -6.91 -8.26 18.95
C GLU A 534 -5.57 -8.55 18.28
N VAL A 535 -5.46 -9.67 17.56
CA VAL A 535 -4.26 -10.07 16.82
C VAL A 535 -4.59 -10.32 15.36
N VAL A 536 -3.93 -9.61 14.46
CA VAL A 536 -4.04 -9.82 13.01
C VAL A 536 -2.91 -10.73 12.57
N VAL A 537 -3.19 -11.72 11.71
CA VAL A 537 -2.15 -12.55 11.10
C VAL A 537 -2.02 -12.13 9.65
N ASP A 538 -0.86 -11.62 9.25
CA ASP A 538 -0.65 -11.12 7.90
C ASP A 538 -0.52 -12.23 6.83
N GLY A 539 -0.32 -11.83 5.57
CA GLY A 539 -0.12 -12.75 4.44
C GLY A 539 1.11 -13.66 4.55
N GLU A 540 2.12 -13.27 5.34
CA GLU A 540 3.33 -14.05 5.58
C GLU A 540 3.18 -15.01 6.78
N GLY A 541 2.15 -14.79 7.59
CA GLY A 541 1.86 -15.54 8.82
C GLY A 541 2.45 -14.91 10.07
N VAL A 542 2.79 -13.61 10.02
CA VAL A 542 3.24 -12.82 11.16
C VAL A 542 2.03 -12.35 11.96
N GLU A 543 2.06 -12.56 13.27
CA GLU A 543 1.07 -12.00 14.18
C GLU A 543 1.38 -10.52 14.45
N HIS A 544 0.33 -9.69 14.49
CA HIS A 544 0.37 -8.26 14.73
C HIS A 544 -0.57 -7.88 15.88
N ALA A 545 -0.01 -7.28 16.93
CA ALA A 545 -0.79 -6.67 18.01
C ALA A 545 -1.20 -5.28 17.54
N TRP A 546 -2.16 -5.24 16.62
CA TRP A 546 -2.41 -4.06 15.77
C TRP A 546 -2.66 -2.78 16.56
N ARG A 547 -3.27 -2.86 17.76
CA ARG A 547 -3.48 -1.70 18.64
C ARG A 547 -2.17 -1.08 19.08
N ALA A 548 -1.26 -1.91 19.60
CA ALA A 548 0.04 -1.46 20.08
C ALA A 548 0.89 -0.92 18.93
N GLU A 549 0.91 -1.62 17.79
CA GLU A 549 1.66 -1.21 16.60
C GLU A 549 1.13 0.12 16.02
N LEU A 550 -0.19 0.26 15.91
CA LEU A 550 -0.82 1.49 15.40
C LEU A 550 -0.63 2.67 16.34
N CYS A 551 -0.81 2.49 17.65
CA CYS A 551 -0.54 3.55 18.63
C CYS A 551 0.94 3.95 18.59
N GLY A 552 1.86 2.98 18.59
CA GLY A 552 3.30 3.24 18.49
C GLY A 552 3.67 4.02 17.22
N ARG A 553 3.08 3.65 16.08
CA ARG A 553 3.25 4.36 14.80
C ARG A 553 2.80 5.82 14.91
N LEU A 554 1.59 6.08 15.41
CA LEU A 554 1.08 7.44 15.57
C LEU A 554 1.91 8.26 16.55
N ILE A 555 2.34 7.69 17.68
CA ILE A 555 3.23 8.37 18.65
C ILE A 555 4.57 8.77 18.01
N ALA A 556 5.13 7.90 17.17
CA ALA A 556 6.37 8.18 16.45
C ALA A 556 6.21 9.30 15.41
N MET A 557 5.04 9.37 14.75
CA MET A 557 4.71 10.39 13.75
C MET A 557 4.35 11.76 14.36
N GLN A 558 4.06 11.84 15.66
CA GLN A 558 3.63 13.08 16.29
C GLN A 558 4.77 14.11 16.36
N SER A 559 4.47 15.35 15.97
CA SER A 559 5.37 16.49 16.09
C SER A 559 5.86 16.65 17.53
N LYS A 560 7.18 16.73 17.69
CA LYS A 560 7.82 17.03 18.99
C LYS A 560 7.80 18.51 19.33
N ALA A 561 7.51 19.38 18.35
CA ALA A 561 7.51 20.83 18.53
C ALA A 561 6.21 21.34 19.14
N ASP A 562 5.07 20.89 18.60
CA ASP A 562 3.74 21.41 18.96
C ASP A 562 2.70 20.32 19.27
N GLY A 563 3.01 19.04 19.06
CA GLY A 563 2.09 17.94 19.33
C GLY A 563 1.09 17.63 18.21
N SER A 564 1.18 18.31 17.07
CA SER A 564 0.34 18.04 15.90
C SER A 564 0.75 16.76 15.14
N TRP A 565 -0.14 16.32 14.25
CA TRP A 565 0.16 15.37 13.18
C TRP A 565 -0.11 16.01 11.83
N VAL A 566 0.67 15.62 10.83
CA VAL A 566 0.48 16.00 9.43
C VAL A 566 1.05 14.91 8.54
N ASN A 567 0.45 14.69 7.36
CA ASN A 567 1.01 13.79 6.37
C ASN A 567 2.05 14.53 5.52
N HIS A 568 3.32 14.38 5.90
CA HIS A 568 4.43 15.01 5.18
C HIS A 568 4.70 14.38 3.81
N ASN A 569 4.28 13.13 3.60
CA ASN A 569 4.53 12.39 2.37
C ASN A 569 3.48 12.71 1.29
N SER A 570 2.25 13.07 1.67
CA SER A 570 1.25 13.54 0.70
C SER A 570 0.21 14.47 1.34
N PRO A 571 0.05 15.72 0.84
CA PRO A 571 -0.96 16.64 1.35
C PRO A 571 -2.36 16.38 0.81
N ARG A 572 -2.52 15.42 -0.12
CA ARG A 572 -3.79 15.13 -0.80
C ARG A 572 -4.87 14.68 0.22
N TRP A 573 -6.13 14.89 -0.16
CA TRP A 573 -7.30 14.65 0.70
C TRP A 573 -7.20 15.34 2.07
N TRP A 574 -6.61 16.54 2.05
CA TRP A 574 -6.50 17.44 3.19
C TRP A 574 -5.59 16.93 4.32
N GLU A 575 -4.81 15.88 4.13
CA GLU A 575 -3.90 15.40 5.17
C GLU A 575 -2.63 16.24 5.34
N GLY A 576 -2.41 17.20 4.44
CA GLY A 576 -1.46 18.29 4.66
C GLY A 576 -1.96 19.35 5.64
N ASN A 577 -3.26 19.33 6.01
CA ASN A 577 -3.81 20.19 7.05
C ASN A 577 -3.55 19.56 8.43
N PRO A 578 -2.69 20.17 9.27
CA PRO A 578 -2.34 19.59 10.57
C PRO A 578 -3.52 19.51 11.55
N THR A 579 -4.56 20.33 11.38
CA THR A 579 -5.78 20.25 12.21
C THR A 579 -6.55 18.96 11.92
N LEU A 580 -6.78 18.65 10.63
CA LEU A 580 -7.51 17.45 10.23
C LEU A 580 -6.71 16.18 10.53
N ALA A 581 -5.41 16.17 10.19
CA ALA A 581 -4.55 15.02 10.48
C ALA A 581 -4.43 14.76 12.00
N THR A 582 -4.36 15.81 12.82
CA THR A 582 -4.40 15.66 14.29
C THR A 582 -5.74 15.10 14.77
N ALA A 583 -6.87 15.56 14.21
CA ALA A 583 -8.19 15.01 14.55
C ALA A 583 -8.28 13.51 14.20
N TYR A 584 -7.84 13.10 13.00
CA TYR A 584 -7.77 11.69 12.60
C TYR A 584 -6.88 10.87 13.53
N ALA A 585 -5.67 11.37 13.85
CA ALA A 585 -4.75 10.68 14.74
C ALA A 585 -5.36 10.49 16.14
N MET A 586 -5.99 11.52 16.71
CA MET A 586 -6.63 11.42 18.02
C MET A 586 -7.84 10.48 18.04
N LEU A 587 -8.68 10.52 17.00
CA LEU A 587 -9.78 9.56 16.83
C LEU A 587 -9.26 8.12 16.75
N THR A 588 -8.16 7.92 16.00
CA THR A 588 -7.52 6.62 15.84
C THR A 588 -6.94 6.12 17.16
N LEU A 589 -6.15 6.94 17.86
CA LEU A 589 -5.60 6.60 19.18
C LEU A 589 -6.71 6.30 20.19
N GLY A 590 -7.79 7.07 20.18
CA GLY A 590 -8.96 6.86 21.03
C GLY A 590 -9.70 5.56 20.74
N THR A 591 -9.69 5.09 19.50
CA THR A 591 -10.30 3.81 19.09
C THR A 591 -9.36 2.64 19.38
N ALA A 592 -8.07 2.81 19.11
CA ALA A 592 -7.05 1.79 19.31
C ALA A 592 -6.73 1.55 20.80
N THR A 593 -6.98 2.53 21.68
CA THR A 593 -6.80 2.40 23.14
C THR A 593 -8.07 1.82 23.77
N PRO A 594 -8.04 0.58 24.29
CA PRO A 594 -9.22 -0.02 24.93
C PRO A 594 -9.71 0.81 26.13
N ALA A 595 -10.95 0.61 26.59
CA ALA A 595 -11.38 1.14 27.88
C ALA A 595 -10.60 0.46 29.03
N GLU A 596 -10.52 1.09 30.21
CA GLU A 596 -9.98 0.40 31.38
C GLU A 596 -10.90 -0.76 31.77
N GLY A 597 -10.38 -1.99 31.80
CA GLY A 597 -11.10 -3.17 32.27
C GLY A 597 -11.73 -4.06 31.18
N THR A 598 -11.65 -3.69 29.90
CA THR A 598 -11.90 -4.60 28.79
C THR A 598 -10.63 -5.41 28.50
N ARG A 599 -10.72 -6.74 28.70
CA ARG A 599 -9.70 -7.72 28.30
C ARG A 599 -10.25 -8.61 27.20
#